data_AF-A0A7L4PZG5-F1
#
_entry.id   AF-A0A7L4PZG5-F1
#
_cell.length_a   1.000
_cell.length_b   1.000
_cell.length_c   1.000
_cell.angle_alpha   90.00
_cell.angle_beta   90.00
_cell.angle_gamma   90.00
#
_symmetry.space_group_name_H-M   'P 1'
#
loop_
_entity.id
_entity.type
_entity.pdbx_description
1 polymer ?
#
loop_
_entity_poly.entity_id
_entity_poly.type
_entity_poly.pdbx_seq_one_letter_code
_entity_poly.pdbx_strand_id
1 'polypeptide(L)'
;MKCPVCGEDCVSEAQELIATVPSVFSPCSDCSSRILDKNLPPPVEGYREPCRCGKRFIDEVYAHLYAILVNEGIFSGEEPLKDVGTPLVHPGFAMKSPPYLPENSLVLLSRVAEKKVADRMVQDVPEIKAVVKFGTFTPGVVDPDLAVPPQSYELLAGCDIRANIFSSRAGPVVLYQQQSKIHIEFPRWSNPKIEAVEFHVSAVNPEWFVDAFCGIGKLGLIGARMGIPHVVMNDAWYAAAFWAAYNTQVNREFFRVDNVKILGDYRKMEEMPVIRKPRLIAETEGEQEIRVYQGDFRELHTILPPVPVLAALDIFEKRIPEASEKALEEWRKHVNGEAFIP
;
A
#
# COMPACT_ATOMS: atom_id res chain seq x y z
N MET A 1 9.60 7.20 12.50
CA MET A 1 8.46 8.15 12.54
C MET A 1 7.29 7.51 13.29
N LYS A 2 6.47 8.28 14.00
CA LYS A 2 5.35 7.73 14.77
C LYS A 2 4.20 7.30 13.84
N CYS A 3 3.74 6.07 13.98
CA CYS A 3 2.62 5.54 13.22
C CYS A 3 1.34 6.29 13.57
N PRO A 4 0.62 6.88 12.59
CA PRO A 4 -0.62 7.60 12.87
C PRO A 4 -1.76 6.68 13.33
N VAL A 5 -1.65 5.36 13.12
CA VAL A 5 -2.68 4.37 13.50
C VAL A 5 -2.51 3.89 14.94
N CYS A 6 -1.32 3.42 15.32
CA CYS A 6 -1.09 2.83 16.64
C CYS A 6 -0.25 3.70 17.58
N GLY A 7 0.35 4.79 17.09
CA GLY A 7 1.26 5.63 17.88
C GLY A 7 2.68 5.07 18.06
N GLU A 8 2.94 3.82 17.64
CA GLU A 8 4.24 3.17 17.78
C GLU A 8 5.18 3.44 16.59
N ASP A 9 6.41 2.93 16.64
CA ASP A 9 7.44 3.14 15.62
C ASP A 9 7.33 2.17 14.43
N CYS A 10 6.12 2.03 13.87
CA CYS A 10 5.85 1.12 12.74
C CYS A 10 6.28 1.65 11.36
N VAL A 11 6.79 2.89 11.29
CA VAL A 11 7.17 3.55 10.04
C VAL A 11 8.61 4.08 10.14
N SER A 12 9.45 3.65 9.20
CA SER A 12 10.82 4.09 9.01
C SER A 12 10.94 4.95 7.75
N GLU A 13 12.06 5.66 7.62
CA GLU A 13 12.39 6.37 6.38
C GLU A 13 12.66 5.36 5.25
N ALA A 14 12.53 5.79 3.99
CA ALA A 14 12.60 4.90 2.84
C ALA A 14 13.97 4.21 2.70
N GLN A 15 15.08 4.94 2.85
CA GLN A 15 16.44 4.41 2.76
C GLN A 15 16.70 3.32 3.81
N GLU A 16 16.23 3.53 5.04
CA GLU A 16 16.36 2.54 6.12
C GLU A 16 15.69 1.22 5.72
N LEU A 17 14.46 1.30 5.20
CA LEU A 17 13.71 0.10 4.82
C LEU A 17 14.32 -0.59 3.60
N ILE A 18 14.74 0.18 2.59
CA ILE A 18 15.42 -0.33 1.39
C ILE A 18 16.72 -1.05 1.77
N ALA A 19 17.49 -0.54 2.73
CA ALA A 19 18.72 -1.16 3.19
C ALA A 19 18.51 -2.55 3.81
N THR A 20 17.32 -2.85 4.33
CA THR A 20 16.99 -4.18 4.89
C THR A 20 16.68 -5.24 3.83
N VAL A 21 16.26 -4.85 2.62
CA VAL A 21 15.77 -5.76 1.57
C VAL A 21 16.69 -6.96 1.29
N PRO A 22 18.03 -6.81 1.22
CA PRO A 22 18.92 -7.93 0.91
C PRO A 22 18.88 -9.07 1.94
N SER A 23 18.49 -8.80 3.19
CA SER A 23 18.63 -9.77 4.29
C SER A 23 17.41 -9.93 5.19
N VAL A 24 16.39 -9.07 5.08
CA VAL A 24 15.22 -9.06 5.98
C VAL A 24 14.52 -10.43 6.04
N PHE A 25 14.35 -11.10 4.90
CA PHE A 25 13.73 -12.43 4.82
C PHE A 25 14.71 -13.59 4.57
N SER A 26 16.01 -13.31 4.59
CA SER A 26 17.05 -14.32 4.39
C SER A 26 17.23 -15.17 5.64
N PRO A 27 17.37 -16.50 5.50
CA PRO A 27 17.68 -17.37 6.63
C PRO A 27 19.10 -17.17 7.13
N CYS A 28 19.34 -17.53 8.39
CA CYS A 28 20.69 -17.85 8.87
C CYS A 28 20.99 -19.35 8.64
N SER A 29 22.22 -19.79 8.94
CA SER A 29 22.62 -21.21 8.80
C SER A 29 21.74 -22.19 9.59
N ASP A 30 21.12 -21.71 10.67
CA ASP A 30 20.37 -22.53 11.61
C ASP A 30 18.85 -22.49 11.36
N CYS A 31 18.40 -21.70 10.38
CA CYS A 31 16.99 -21.65 10.02
C CYS A 31 16.56 -22.96 9.36
N SER A 32 15.53 -23.60 9.92
CA SER A 32 14.94 -24.78 9.31
C SER A 32 13.82 -24.39 8.33
N SER A 33 13.74 -25.11 7.22
CA SER A 33 12.61 -25.04 6.28
C SER A 33 11.84 -26.34 6.30
N ARG A 34 10.51 -26.24 6.34
CA ARG A 34 9.59 -27.33 6.02
C ARG A 34 8.54 -26.78 5.09
N ILE A 35 8.53 -27.27 3.85
CA ILE A 35 7.54 -26.89 2.85
C ILE A 35 6.28 -27.71 3.12
N LEU A 36 5.15 -27.04 3.28
CA LEU A 36 3.85 -27.67 3.54
C LEU A 36 2.96 -27.60 2.29
N ASP A 37 2.16 -28.64 2.06
CA ASP A 37 1.12 -28.58 1.03
C ASP A 37 -0.03 -27.70 1.52
N LYS A 38 -0.24 -26.58 0.83
CA LYS A 38 -1.25 -25.57 1.18
C LYS A 38 -2.68 -26.06 0.99
N ASN A 39 -2.88 -27.19 0.31
CA ASN A 39 -4.18 -27.80 0.07
C ASN A 39 -4.54 -28.90 1.08
N LEU A 40 -3.66 -29.18 2.03
CA LEU A 40 -3.89 -30.15 3.10
C LEU A 40 -3.80 -29.45 4.46
N PRO A 41 -4.42 -30.02 5.52
CA PRO A 41 -4.12 -29.62 6.88
C PRO A 41 -2.62 -29.83 7.18
N PRO A 42 -2.02 -29.05 8.09
CA PRO A 42 -0.63 -29.24 8.48
C PRO A 42 -0.46 -30.61 9.19
N PRO A 43 0.76 -31.17 9.19
CA PRO A 43 1.04 -32.44 9.85
C PRO A 43 0.74 -32.40 11.36
N VAL A 44 0.44 -33.58 11.94
CA VAL A 44 0.10 -33.73 13.37
C VAL A 44 1.24 -33.28 14.29
N GLU A 45 2.49 -33.34 13.81
CA GLU A 45 3.66 -32.84 14.55
C GLU A 45 3.62 -31.32 14.81
N GLY A 46 2.63 -30.60 14.26
CA GLY A 46 2.35 -29.20 14.56
C GLY A 46 3.27 -28.26 13.81
N TYR A 47 3.78 -27.25 14.52
CA TYR A 47 4.66 -26.20 13.97
C TYR A 47 6.00 -26.16 14.71
N ARG A 48 7.00 -25.53 14.09
CA ARG A 48 8.30 -25.26 14.71
C ARG A 48 8.37 -23.86 15.28
N GLU A 49 9.15 -23.73 16.37
CA GLU A 49 9.48 -22.45 16.98
C GLU A 49 10.39 -21.58 16.08
N PRO A 50 10.42 -20.25 16.29
CA PRO A 50 11.34 -19.37 15.61
C PRO A 50 12.80 -19.80 15.78
N CYS A 51 13.62 -19.58 14.76
CA CYS A 51 15.06 -19.77 14.85
C CYS A 51 15.66 -18.79 15.86
N ARG A 52 16.88 -19.08 16.36
CA ARG A 52 17.62 -18.19 17.26
C ARG A 52 17.86 -16.78 16.69
N CYS A 53 17.86 -16.64 15.36
CA CYS A 53 17.93 -15.32 14.71
C CYS A 53 16.60 -14.56 14.71
N GLY A 54 15.55 -15.07 15.35
CA GLY A 54 14.23 -14.47 15.45
C GLY A 54 13.35 -14.64 14.20
N LYS A 55 13.74 -15.52 13.26
CA LYS A 55 13.02 -15.73 12.01
C LYS A 55 12.45 -17.12 11.88
N ARG A 56 11.32 -17.25 11.17
CA ARG A 56 10.66 -18.52 10.90
C ARG A 56 10.19 -18.63 9.46
N PHE A 57 10.32 -19.82 8.88
CA PHE A 57 9.83 -20.07 7.52
C PHE A 57 8.31 -19.89 7.46
N ILE A 58 7.79 -19.21 6.42
CA ILE A 58 6.37 -18.82 6.34
C ILE A 58 5.38 -19.98 6.53
N ASP A 59 5.69 -21.18 6.03
CA ASP A 59 4.79 -22.32 6.18
C ASP A 59 4.67 -22.77 7.65
N GLU A 60 5.73 -22.62 8.45
CA GLU A 60 5.70 -22.90 9.90
C GLU A 60 4.91 -21.84 10.67
N VAL A 61 4.95 -20.57 10.23
CA VAL A 61 4.09 -19.51 10.77
C VAL A 61 2.62 -19.88 10.52
N TYR A 62 2.30 -20.35 9.32
CA TYR A 62 0.95 -20.78 8.97
C TYR A 62 0.49 -22.03 9.73
N ALA A 63 1.38 -23.00 9.95
CA ALA A 63 1.05 -24.16 10.79
C ALA A 63 0.73 -23.74 12.24
N HIS A 64 1.40 -22.72 12.78
CA HIS A 64 1.09 -22.16 14.10
C HIS A 64 -0.29 -21.46 14.11
N LEU A 65 -0.56 -20.60 13.13
CA LEU A 65 -1.88 -19.97 12.98
C LEU A 65 -3.01 -21.00 12.86
N TYR A 66 -2.78 -22.06 12.09
CA TYR A 66 -3.73 -23.15 11.93
C TYR A 66 -4.02 -23.85 13.26
N ALA A 67 -2.98 -24.16 14.05
CA ALA A 67 -3.15 -24.77 15.36
C ALA A 67 -3.98 -23.88 16.30
N ILE A 68 -3.82 -22.55 16.25
CA ILE A 68 -4.65 -21.60 17.00
C ILE A 68 -6.12 -21.71 16.57
N LEU A 69 -6.39 -21.75 15.26
CA LEU A 69 -7.76 -21.86 14.73
C LEU A 69 -8.45 -23.16 15.14
N VAL A 70 -7.73 -24.29 15.16
CA VAL A 70 -8.26 -25.57 15.66
C VAL A 70 -8.53 -25.50 17.16
N ASN A 71 -7.59 -24.97 17.94
CA ASN A 71 -7.73 -24.87 19.39
C ASN A 71 -8.89 -23.96 19.82
N GLU A 72 -9.22 -22.95 19.01
CA GLU A 72 -10.37 -22.06 19.24
C GLU A 72 -11.68 -22.60 18.62
N GLY A 73 -11.65 -23.79 18.00
CA GLY A 73 -12.83 -24.45 17.42
C GLY A 73 -13.33 -23.82 16.11
N ILE A 74 -12.54 -22.95 15.49
CA ILE A 74 -12.85 -22.37 14.16
C ILE A 74 -12.58 -23.40 13.06
N PHE A 75 -11.49 -24.14 13.20
CA PHE A 75 -11.14 -25.27 12.33
C PHE A 75 -11.40 -26.60 13.05
N SER A 76 -11.85 -27.58 12.28
CA SER A 76 -12.03 -28.97 12.70
C SER A 76 -10.73 -29.79 12.64
N GLY A 77 -9.73 -29.30 11.89
CA GLY A 77 -8.45 -29.98 11.67
C GLY A 77 -8.33 -30.64 10.29
N GLU A 78 -9.38 -30.55 9.47
CA GLU A 78 -9.43 -31.08 8.10
C GLU A 78 -9.30 -29.98 7.04
N GLU A 79 -9.41 -28.72 7.45
CA GLU A 79 -9.31 -27.56 6.56
C GLU A 79 -7.91 -27.46 5.95
N PRO A 80 -7.77 -27.03 4.69
CA PRO A 80 -6.47 -26.83 4.09
C PRO A 80 -5.74 -25.63 4.68
N LEU A 81 -4.41 -25.68 4.76
CA LEU A 81 -3.58 -24.60 5.34
C LEU A 81 -3.82 -23.23 4.69
N LYS A 82 -4.15 -23.18 3.39
CA LYS A 82 -4.46 -21.93 2.69
C LYS A 82 -5.69 -21.17 3.24
N ASP A 83 -6.58 -21.87 3.94
CA ASP A 83 -7.81 -21.27 4.47
C ASP A 83 -7.57 -20.41 5.72
N VAL A 84 -6.38 -20.50 6.33
CA VAL A 84 -5.93 -19.60 7.40
C VAL A 84 -6.04 -18.14 6.97
N GLY A 85 -5.62 -17.84 5.73
CA GLY A 85 -5.67 -16.50 5.17
C GLY A 85 -4.57 -16.16 4.17
N THR A 86 -4.62 -14.94 3.63
CA THR A 86 -3.61 -14.43 2.69
C THR A 86 -2.50 -13.69 3.43
N PRO A 87 -1.22 -14.02 3.17
CA PRO A 87 -0.09 -13.38 3.84
C PRO A 87 0.29 -12.07 3.14
N LEU A 88 0.39 -10.98 3.90
CA LEU A 88 0.90 -9.70 3.42
C LEU A 88 2.17 -9.31 4.17
N VAL A 89 3.33 -9.60 3.59
CA VAL A 89 4.64 -9.40 4.24
C VAL A 89 5.05 -7.94 4.29
N HIS A 90 5.76 -7.55 5.35
CA HIS A 90 6.26 -6.21 5.62
C HIS A 90 7.79 -6.24 5.82
N PRO A 91 8.56 -5.51 5.00
CA PRO A 91 8.14 -4.86 3.75
C PRO A 91 7.77 -5.87 2.66
N GLY A 92 6.88 -5.46 1.74
CA GLY A 92 6.65 -6.19 0.50
C GLY A 92 7.61 -5.77 -0.59
N PHE A 93 8.19 -6.73 -1.29
CA PHE A 93 8.96 -6.50 -2.51
C PHE A 93 8.94 -7.77 -3.37
N ALA A 94 9.43 -7.67 -4.61
CA ALA A 94 9.55 -8.82 -5.49
C ALA A 94 10.62 -9.80 -4.95
N MET A 95 10.16 -10.92 -4.38
CA MET A 95 11.03 -11.95 -3.80
C MET A 95 11.32 -13.08 -4.78
N LYS A 96 12.49 -13.72 -4.65
CA LYS A 96 12.88 -14.91 -5.43
C LYS A 96 12.55 -16.24 -4.75
N SER A 97 12.29 -16.21 -3.44
CA SER A 97 12.03 -17.38 -2.62
C SER A 97 11.00 -17.05 -1.54
N PRO A 98 10.32 -18.07 -0.96
CA PRO A 98 9.47 -17.85 0.19
C PRO A 98 10.26 -17.27 1.37
N PRO A 99 9.65 -16.38 2.17
CA PRO A 99 10.37 -15.62 3.18
C PRO A 99 10.56 -16.40 4.48
N TYR A 100 11.65 -16.08 5.19
CA TYR A 100 11.78 -16.33 6.63
C TYR A 100 11.38 -15.05 7.36
N LEU A 101 10.21 -15.09 7.98
CA LEU A 101 9.54 -13.95 8.58
C LEU A 101 10.17 -13.61 9.94
N PRO A 102 10.69 -12.38 10.14
CA PRO A 102 11.01 -11.87 11.47
C PRO A 102 9.75 -11.44 12.23
N GLU A 103 9.93 -11.02 13.48
CA GLU A 103 8.87 -10.43 14.29
C GLU A 103 8.18 -9.26 13.57
N ASN A 104 6.86 -9.10 13.77
CA ASN A 104 6.05 -7.99 13.25
C ASN A 104 6.19 -7.77 11.73
N SER A 105 6.33 -8.84 10.95
CA SER A 105 6.59 -8.78 9.50
C SER A 105 5.44 -9.30 8.64
N LEU A 106 4.30 -9.69 9.24
CA LEU A 106 3.15 -10.23 8.51
C LEU A 106 1.84 -9.59 8.95
N VAL A 107 1.11 -9.02 7.99
CA VAL A 107 -0.32 -8.73 8.15
C VAL A 107 -1.11 -9.90 7.54
N LEU A 108 -2.00 -10.51 8.32
CA LEU A 108 -2.82 -11.64 7.89
C LEU A 108 -4.20 -11.14 7.45
N LEU A 109 -4.60 -11.44 6.21
CA LEU A 109 -5.99 -11.31 5.79
C LEU A 109 -6.72 -12.63 5.98
N SER A 110 -7.69 -12.69 6.89
CA SER A 110 -8.46 -13.90 7.15
C SER A 110 -9.96 -13.65 7.04
N ARG A 111 -10.70 -14.61 6.46
CA ARG A 111 -12.18 -14.56 6.46
C ARG A 111 -12.76 -15.16 7.73
N VAL A 112 -12.04 -16.11 8.31
CA VAL A 112 -12.50 -16.96 9.41
C VAL A 112 -12.11 -16.42 10.77
N ALA A 113 -11.05 -15.61 10.85
CA ALA A 113 -10.63 -15.02 12.12
C ALA A 113 -11.71 -14.11 12.71
N GLU A 114 -11.84 -14.19 14.03
CA GLU A 114 -12.64 -13.30 14.85
C GLU A 114 -11.77 -12.59 15.87
N LYS A 115 -12.29 -11.53 16.50
CA LYS A 115 -11.53 -10.63 17.38
C LYS A 115 -10.68 -11.36 18.43
N LYS A 116 -11.28 -12.27 19.19
CA LYS A 116 -10.58 -13.05 20.23
C LYS A 116 -9.41 -13.86 19.66
N VAL A 117 -9.63 -14.51 18.52
CA VAL A 117 -8.62 -15.35 17.86
C VAL A 117 -7.51 -14.49 17.24
N ALA A 118 -7.87 -13.35 16.66
CA ALA A 118 -6.93 -12.39 16.12
C ALA A 118 -6.01 -11.81 17.20
N ASP A 119 -6.54 -11.46 18.37
CA ASP A 119 -5.74 -10.99 19.52
C ASP A 119 -4.74 -12.08 19.96
N ARG A 120 -5.20 -13.33 20.04
CA ARG A 120 -4.33 -14.48 20.34
C ARG A 120 -3.27 -14.70 19.26
N MET A 121 -3.60 -14.56 17.98
CA MET A 121 -2.63 -14.68 16.89
C MET A 121 -1.51 -13.63 17.00
N VAL A 122 -1.84 -12.37 17.30
CA VAL A 122 -0.84 -11.31 17.49
C VAL A 122 0.02 -11.57 18.73
N GLN A 123 -0.56 -12.13 19.80
CA GLN A 123 0.14 -12.42 21.04
C GLN A 123 1.07 -13.65 20.95
N ASP A 124 0.59 -14.73 20.35
CA ASP A 124 1.26 -16.05 20.39
C ASP A 124 2.21 -16.27 19.18
N VAL A 125 2.03 -15.52 18.10
CA VAL A 125 2.75 -15.71 16.82
C VAL A 125 3.58 -14.46 16.52
N PRO A 126 4.88 -14.40 16.88
CA PRO A 126 5.68 -13.17 16.86
C PRO A 126 5.73 -12.46 15.50
N GLU A 127 5.63 -13.21 14.41
CA GLU A 127 5.69 -12.65 13.05
C GLU A 127 4.41 -11.87 12.68
N ILE A 128 3.30 -12.09 13.39
CA ILE A 128 2.02 -11.43 13.12
C ILE A 128 2.02 -10.01 13.67
N LYS A 129 2.04 -9.06 12.75
CA LYS A 129 1.89 -7.64 13.03
C LYS A 129 0.42 -7.24 13.21
N ALA A 130 -0.46 -7.83 12.42
CA ALA A 130 -1.90 -7.56 12.45
C ALA A 130 -2.72 -8.65 11.79
N VAL A 131 -4.00 -8.71 12.15
CA VAL A 131 -5.02 -9.54 11.52
C VAL A 131 -6.17 -8.66 11.06
N VAL A 132 -6.54 -8.77 9.79
CA VAL A 132 -7.62 -8.02 9.15
C VAL A 132 -8.66 -8.98 8.60
N LYS A 133 -9.93 -8.73 8.90
CA LYS A 133 -11.06 -9.46 8.35
C LYS A 133 -11.43 -8.89 6.99
N PHE A 134 -11.21 -9.67 5.92
CA PHE A 134 -11.48 -9.22 4.56
C PHE A 134 -12.82 -9.72 4.02
N GLY A 135 -13.49 -8.87 3.23
CA GLY A 135 -14.78 -9.14 2.62
C GLY A 135 -14.69 -9.61 1.15
N THR A 136 -15.83 -9.56 0.45
CA THR A 136 -15.95 -9.85 -0.98
C THR A 136 -15.82 -8.60 -1.87
N PHE A 137 -15.58 -7.44 -1.27
CA PHE A 137 -15.38 -6.15 -1.95
C PHE A 137 -13.90 -5.73 -1.92
N THR A 138 -13.54 -4.69 -2.67
CA THR A 138 -12.20 -4.09 -2.66
C THR A 138 -12.22 -2.79 -1.82
N PRO A 139 -11.37 -2.64 -0.79
CA PRO A 139 -11.41 -1.47 0.08
C PRO A 139 -10.83 -0.24 -0.63
N GLY A 140 -11.36 0.93 -0.30
CA GLY A 140 -10.88 2.21 -0.83
C GLY A 140 -11.29 2.53 -2.28
N VAL A 141 -12.10 1.69 -2.93
CA VAL A 141 -12.67 2.01 -4.25
C VAL A 141 -13.82 3.01 -4.06
N VAL A 142 -13.68 4.17 -4.68
CA VAL A 142 -14.70 5.21 -4.65
C VAL A 142 -15.68 5.02 -5.80
N ASP A 143 -16.96 5.18 -5.52
CA ASP A 143 -18.01 5.27 -6.53
C ASP A 143 -17.75 6.46 -7.49
N PRO A 144 -17.93 6.33 -8.82
CA PRO A 144 -17.64 7.40 -9.78
C PRO A 144 -18.39 8.71 -9.52
N ASP A 145 -19.59 8.64 -8.95
CA ASP A 145 -20.39 9.81 -8.61
C ASP A 145 -20.07 10.33 -7.21
N LEU A 146 -19.17 9.69 -6.47
CA LEU A 146 -18.79 10.03 -5.10
C LEU A 146 -19.98 10.03 -4.13
N ALA A 147 -21.05 9.31 -4.49
CA ALA A 147 -22.30 9.31 -3.72
C ALA A 147 -22.22 8.43 -2.47
N VAL A 148 -21.36 7.42 -2.51
CA VAL A 148 -21.16 6.46 -1.42
C VAL A 148 -19.68 6.44 -1.03
N PRO A 149 -19.35 6.55 0.27
CA PRO A 149 -17.98 6.43 0.71
C PRO A 149 -17.43 5.01 0.45
N PRO A 150 -16.14 4.87 0.15
CA PRO A 150 -15.49 3.57 0.01
C PRO A 150 -15.68 2.69 1.24
N GLN A 151 -15.84 1.39 0.98
CA GLN A 151 -15.85 0.40 2.04
C GLN A 151 -14.43 0.14 2.55
N SER A 152 -14.31 -0.29 3.80
CA SER A 152 -13.06 -0.72 4.43
C SER A 152 -13.24 -2.11 5.05
N TYR A 153 -12.17 -2.89 5.08
CA TYR A 153 -12.11 -4.10 5.88
C TYR A 153 -12.00 -3.75 7.38
N GLU A 154 -12.21 -4.76 8.21
CA GLU A 154 -12.14 -4.61 9.67
C GLU A 154 -10.74 -5.03 10.17
N LEU A 155 -10.06 -4.13 10.87
CA LEU A 155 -8.85 -4.47 11.62
C LEU A 155 -9.25 -5.20 12.90
N LEU A 156 -8.97 -6.50 12.99
CA LEU A 156 -9.31 -7.29 14.17
C LEU A 156 -8.28 -7.10 15.27
N ALA A 157 -6.98 -7.12 14.98
CA ALA A 157 -5.92 -6.97 15.99
C ALA A 157 -4.62 -6.41 15.39
N GLY A 158 -3.80 -5.78 16.24
CA GLY A 158 -2.47 -5.29 15.89
C GLY A 158 -2.45 -3.97 15.09
N CYS A 159 -1.40 -3.76 14.29
CA CYS A 159 -1.25 -2.61 13.41
C CYS A 159 -1.08 -3.04 11.95
N ASP A 160 -2.08 -2.77 11.11
CA ASP A 160 -2.11 -3.17 9.69
C ASP A 160 -1.37 -2.22 8.75
N ILE A 161 -0.49 -1.39 9.30
CA ILE A 161 0.39 -0.53 8.50
C ILE A 161 1.51 -1.38 7.91
N ARG A 162 1.55 -1.39 6.58
CA ARG A 162 2.47 -2.20 5.82
C ARG A 162 3.12 -1.36 4.73
N ALA A 163 4.42 -1.55 4.57
CA ALA A 163 5.18 -0.98 3.47
C ALA A 163 5.28 -1.93 2.28
N ASN A 164 5.24 -1.37 1.08
CA ASN A 164 5.66 -1.97 -0.19
C ASN A 164 6.84 -1.21 -0.76
N ILE A 165 7.75 -1.90 -1.43
CA ILE A 165 8.88 -1.30 -2.14
C ILE A 165 8.69 -1.60 -3.62
N PHE A 166 8.46 -0.55 -4.40
CA PHE A 166 8.30 -0.64 -5.85
C PHE A 166 9.59 -0.18 -6.52
N SER A 167 10.09 -0.97 -7.47
CA SER A 167 11.27 -0.60 -8.26
C SER A 167 10.87 0.27 -9.45
N SER A 168 11.74 1.21 -9.79
CA SER A 168 11.68 2.02 -11.01
C SER A 168 13.09 2.25 -11.55
N ARG A 169 13.21 2.75 -12.78
CA ARG A 169 14.47 3.16 -13.40
C ARG A 169 15.16 4.29 -12.65
N ALA A 170 14.39 5.16 -11.98
CA ALA A 170 14.93 6.24 -11.15
C ALA A 170 15.28 5.79 -9.72
N GLY A 171 15.10 4.50 -9.41
CA GLY A 171 15.31 3.92 -8.09
C GLY A 171 14.01 3.53 -7.39
N PRO A 172 14.08 2.79 -6.27
CA PRO A 172 12.90 2.32 -5.57
C PRO A 172 12.15 3.46 -4.86
N VAL A 173 10.85 3.26 -4.67
CA VAL A 173 9.99 4.07 -3.77
C VAL A 173 9.34 3.17 -2.73
N VAL A 174 9.23 3.66 -1.50
CA VAL A 174 8.64 2.96 -0.36
C VAL A 174 7.24 3.52 -0.09
N LEU A 175 6.23 2.66 -0.13
CA LEU A 175 4.84 3.06 0.06
C LEU A 175 4.24 2.34 1.27
N TYR A 176 4.00 3.09 2.33
CA TYR A 176 3.19 2.64 3.45
C TYR A 176 1.70 2.77 3.11
N GLN A 177 0.92 1.80 3.58
CA GLN A 177 -0.52 1.76 3.43
C GLN A 177 -1.17 1.14 4.66
N GLN A 178 -2.38 1.59 4.98
CA GLN A 178 -3.26 0.93 5.92
C GLN A 178 -4.08 -0.14 5.23
N GLN A 179 -3.78 -1.40 5.55
CA GLN A 179 -4.23 -2.52 4.74
C GLN A 179 -5.75 -2.72 4.75
N SER A 180 -6.42 -2.33 5.84
CA SER A 180 -7.87 -2.37 5.96
C SER A 180 -8.60 -1.35 5.09
N LYS A 181 -7.94 -0.24 4.69
CA LYS A 181 -8.58 0.89 4.01
C LYS A 181 -8.21 1.04 2.53
N ILE A 182 -7.18 0.34 2.06
CA ILE A 182 -6.57 0.56 0.74
C ILE A 182 -6.50 -0.75 -0.05
N HIS A 183 -6.83 -0.67 -1.34
CA HIS A 183 -6.68 -1.77 -2.29
C HIS A 183 -5.25 -2.34 -2.29
N ILE A 184 -5.14 -3.67 -2.28
CA ILE A 184 -3.85 -4.36 -2.23
C ILE A 184 -3.22 -4.38 -3.61
N GLU A 185 -2.05 -3.73 -3.73
CA GLU A 185 -1.15 -3.96 -4.85
C GLU A 185 0.12 -4.68 -4.37
N PHE A 186 0.47 -5.77 -5.06
CA PHE A 186 1.69 -6.52 -4.79
C PHE A 186 2.83 -6.02 -5.68
N PRO A 187 4.00 -5.70 -5.10
CA PRO A 187 5.21 -5.45 -5.87
C PRO A 187 5.58 -6.66 -6.72
N ARG A 188 5.97 -6.41 -7.97
CA ARG A 188 6.40 -7.40 -8.95
C ARG A 188 7.71 -6.92 -9.58
N TRP A 189 8.43 -7.82 -10.26
CA TRP A 189 9.67 -7.49 -10.97
C TRP A 189 9.45 -6.45 -12.08
N SER A 190 8.27 -6.46 -12.71
CA SER A 190 7.79 -5.46 -13.65
C SER A 190 6.45 -4.90 -13.20
N ASN A 191 6.21 -3.61 -13.40
CA ASN A 191 4.95 -2.96 -13.10
C ASN A 191 4.54 -2.10 -14.31
N PRO A 192 3.56 -2.54 -15.12
CA PRO A 192 3.13 -1.82 -16.32
C PRO A 192 2.75 -0.37 -16.07
N LYS A 193 2.16 -0.06 -14.90
CA LYS A 193 1.77 1.31 -14.56
C LYS A 193 2.99 2.21 -14.33
N ILE A 194 4.04 1.68 -13.70
CA ILE A 194 5.31 2.40 -13.50
C ILE A 194 6.00 2.57 -14.85
N GLU A 195 6.06 1.52 -15.67
CA GLU A 195 6.65 1.57 -17.02
C GLU A 195 5.94 2.58 -17.92
N ALA A 196 4.61 2.70 -17.83
CA ALA A 196 3.84 3.71 -18.55
C ALA A 196 4.20 5.14 -18.12
N VAL A 197 4.30 5.40 -16.81
CA VAL A 197 4.75 6.71 -16.29
C VAL A 197 6.16 7.01 -16.79
N GLU A 198 7.09 6.08 -16.66
CA GLU A 198 8.47 6.26 -17.11
C GLU A 198 8.56 6.57 -18.60
N PHE A 199 7.77 5.87 -19.42
CA PHE A 199 7.69 6.10 -20.85
C PHE A 199 7.18 7.51 -21.18
N HIS A 200 6.02 7.90 -20.65
CA HIS A 200 5.41 9.20 -20.95
C HIS A 200 6.22 10.37 -20.40
N VAL A 201 6.75 10.26 -19.18
CA VAL A 201 7.60 11.31 -18.59
C VAL A 201 8.87 11.49 -19.42
N SER A 202 9.50 10.40 -19.87
CA SER A 202 10.71 10.49 -20.71
C SER A 202 10.43 11.07 -22.10
N ALA A 203 9.24 10.80 -22.66
CA ALA A 203 8.85 11.28 -23.99
C ALA A 203 8.48 12.77 -23.98
N VAL A 204 7.75 13.20 -22.96
CA VAL A 204 7.20 14.57 -22.86
C VAL A 204 8.16 15.53 -22.15
N ASN A 205 8.97 15.03 -21.21
CA ASN A 205 9.80 15.83 -20.30
C ASN A 205 9.00 16.96 -19.61
N PRO A 206 7.93 16.62 -18.86
CA PRO A 206 7.00 17.60 -18.32
C PRO A 206 7.61 18.44 -17.19
N GLU A 207 7.17 19.70 -17.09
CA GLU A 207 7.40 20.52 -15.90
C GLU A 207 6.40 20.18 -14.78
N TRP A 208 5.17 19.81 -15.17
CA TRP A 208 4.06 19.46 -14.29
C TRP A 208 3.56 18.04 -14.55
N PHE A 209 3.51 17.22 -13.50
CA PHE A 209 2.93 15.88 -13.54
C PHE A 209 1.77 15.75 -12.56
N VAL A 210 0.66 15.16 -13.01
CA VAL A 210 -0.53 14.92 -12.18
C VAL A 210 -0.83 13.43 -12.09
N ASP A 211 -0.87 12.90 -10.88
CA ASP A 211 -1.44 11.60 -10.56
C ASP A 211 -2.85 11.82 -10.00
N ALA A 212 -3.87 11.73 -10.87
CA ALA A 212 -5.21 12.23 -10.56
C ALA A 212 -6.06 11.27 -9.71
N PHE A 213 -5.65 10.01 -9.64
CA PHE A 213 -6.22 8.91 -8.85
C PHE A 213 -5.09 8.20 -8.10
N CYS A 214 -4.40 8.96 -7.26
CA CYS A 214 -3.06 8.59 -6.80
C CYS A 214 -3.03 7.40 -5.86
N GLY A 215 -4.16 7.03 -5.24
CA GLY A 215 -4.17 6.07 -4.15
C GLY A 215 -3.20 6.53 -3.07
N ILE A 216 -2.23 5.68 -2.73
CA ILE A 216 -1.18 5.99 -1.76
C ILE A 216 0.04 6.72 -2.37
N GLY A 217 -0.09 7.26 -3.58
CA GLY A 217 0.90 8.11 -4.24
C GLY A 217 1.91 7.36 -5.12
N LYS A 218 1.63 6.12 -5.56
CA LYS A 218 2.62 5.31 -6.27
C LYS A 218 3.14 6.00 -7.54
N LEU A 219 2.26 6.44 -8.43
CA LEU A 219 2.68 6.99 -9.73
C LEU A 219 3.22 8.41 -9.59
N GLY A 220 2.58 9.23 -8.76
CA GLY A 220 3.08 10.56 -8.40
C GLY A 220 4.48 10.54 -7.81
N LEU A 221 4.76 9.64 -6.84
CA LEU A 221 6.09 9.54 -6.23
C LEU A 221 7.14 8.96 -7.19
N ILE A 222 6.76 8.12 -8.15
CA ILE A 222 7.66 7.74 -9.25
C ILE A 222 7.98 8.96 -10.13
N GLY A 223 6.98 9.75 -10.52
CA GLY A 223 7.21 11.00 -11.26
C GLY A 223 8.13 11.97 -10.49
N ALA A 224 7.92 12.12 -9.18
CA ALA A 224 8.80 12.90 -8.32
C ALA A 224 10.22 12.33 -8.28
N ARG A 225 10.37 11.00 -8.17
CA ARG A 225 11.67 10.32 -8.17
C ARG A 225 12.43 10.49 -9.49
N MET A 226 11.72 10.64 -10.60
CA MET A 226 12.28 10.98 -11.91
C MET A 226 12.74 12.45 -12.02
N GLY A 227 12.51 13.27 -10.99
CA GLY A 227 12.98 14.65 -10.91
C GLY A 227 12.07 15.70 -11.54
N ILE A 228 10.79 15.37 -11.76
CA ILE A 228 9.80 16.34 -12.28
C ILE A 228 9.65 17.50 -11.29
N PRO A 229 9.80 18.77 -11.70
CA PRO A 229 9.78 19.90 -10.77
C PRO A 229 8.48 20.06 -9.98
N HIS A 230 7.33 19.87 -10.63
CA HIS A 230 6.02 20.01 -10.00
C HIS A 230 5.20 18.72 -10.12
N VAL A 231 4.82 18.14 -8.98
CA VAL A 231 4.00 16.91 -8.91
C VAL A 231 2.76 17.16 -8.08
N VAL A 232 1.59 16.90 -8.68
CA VAL A 232 0.30 16.94 -8.00
C VAL A 232 -0.24 15.53 -7.87
N MET A 233 -0.51 15.09 -6.64
CA MET A 233 -1.17 13.82 -6.35
C MET A 233 -2.57 14.11 -5.80
N ASN A 234 -3.57 13.43 -6.33
CA ASN A 234 -4.96 13.60 -5.88
C ASN A 234 -5.66 12.27 -5.73
N ASP A 235 -6.46 12.13 -4.68
CA ASP A 235 -7.45 11.07 -4.57
C ASP A 235 -8.72 11.59 -3.89
N ALA A 236 -9.89 11.13 -4.31
CA ALA A 236 -11.14 11.51 -3.66
C ALA A 236 -11.26 10.89 -2.26
N TRP A 237 -10.68 9.70 -2.06
CA TRP A 237 -10.65 9.00 -0.79
C TRP A 237 -9.60 9.61 0.15
N TYR A 238 -10.03 10.09 1.33
CA TYR A 238 -9.11 10.73 2.29
C TYR A 238 -7.95 9.79 2.62
N ALA A 239 -8.22 8.53 2.98
CA ALA A 239 -7.14 7.66 3.45
C ALA A 239 -6.06 7.45 2.38
N ALA A 240 -6.43 7.40 1.10
CA ALA A 240 -5.48 7.40 0.00
C ALA A 240 -4.61 8.67 0.01
N ALA A 241 -5.23 9.86 -0.08
CA ALA A 241 -4.51 11.13 -0.09
C ALA A 241 -3.64 11.35 1.17
N PHE A 242 -4.10 10.93 2.35
CA PHE A 242 -3.30 11.00 3.57
C PHE A 242 -2.07 10.10 3.52
N TRP A 243 -2.22 8.84 3.07
CA TRP A 243 -1.08 7.95 2.92
C TRP A 243 -0.14 8.39 1.81
N ALA A 244 -0.63 9.01 0.73
CA ALA A 244 0.21 9.66 -0.27
C ALA A 244 1.06 10.79 0.34
N ALA A 245 0.46 11.66 1.15
CA ALA A 245 1.19 12.69 1.89
C ALA A 245 2.24 12.11 2.84
N TYR A 246 1.88 11.07 3.59
CA TYR A 246 2.80 10.40 4.50
C TYR A 246 3.94 9.69 3.75
N ASN A 247 3.66 9.12 2.58
CA ASN A 247 4.66 8.51 1.71
C ASN A 247 5.58 9.55 1.05
N THR A 248 5.11 10.77 0.78
CA THR A 248 5.99 11.89 0.39
C THR A 248 7.03 12.16 1.48
N GLN A 249 6.62 12.20 2.75
CA GLN A 249 7.54 12.36 3.88
C GLN A 249 8.52 11.19 3.98
N VAL A 250 8.04 9.95 3.89
CA VAL A 250 8.89 8.72 3.97
C VAL A 250 9.97 8.69 2.90
N ASN A 251 9.69 9.19 1.69
CA ASN A 251 10.63 9.18 0.57
C ASN A 251 11.37 10.51 0.38
N ARG A 252 11.24 11.48 1.30
CA ARG A 252 11.70 12.86 1.08
C ARG A 252 13.17 12.97 0.69
N GLU A 253 14.02 12.10 1.25
CA GLU A 253 15.47 12.08 0.97
C GLU A 253 15.82 11.77 -0.49
N PHE A 254 14.88 11.19 -1.22
CA PHE A 254 15.01 10.85 -2.62
C PHE A 254 14.54 11.96 -3.56
N PHE A 255 14.01 13.03 -3.00
CA PHE A 255 13.47 14.19 -3.69
C PHE A 255 14.33 15.42 -3.39
N ARG A 256 14.18 16.49 -4.19
CA ARG A 256 14.86 17.76 -3.94
C ARG A 256 14.03 18.65 -3.02
N VAL A 257 13.69 18.11 -1.85
CA VAL A 257 12.81 18.73 -0.87
C VAL A 257 13.50 18.81 0.48
N ASP A 258 13.32 19.93 1.17
CA ASP A 258 13.88 20.16 2.50
C ASP A 258 12.92 19.66 3.58
N ASN A 259 11.62 19.83 3.34
CA ASN A 259 10.56 19.58 4.31
C ASN A 259 9.25 19.15 3.64
N VAL A 260 8.44 18.37 4.36
CA VAL A 260 7.07 18.00 3.97
C VAL A 260 6.10 18.44 5.06
N LYS A 261 5.19 19.34 4.71
CA LYS A 261 4.17 19.84 5.61
C LYS A 261 2.87 19.07 5.40
N ILE A 262 2.57 18.14 6.31
CA ILE A 262 1.29 17.41 6.32
C ILE A 262 0.24 18.25 7.04
N LEU A 263 -0.75 18.71 6.28
CA LEU A 263 -1.90 19.50 6.75
C LEU A 263 -3.11 18.62 7.12
N GLY A 264 -3.15 17.40 6.57
CA GLY A 264 -4.16 16.39 6.87
C GLY A 264 -4.06 15.88 8.31
N ASP A 265 -5.22 15.58 8.89
CA ASP A 265 -5.35 14.95 10.20
C ASP A 265 -5.95 13.56 10.01
N TYR A 266 -5.24 12.54 10.50
CA TYR A 266 -5.67 11.15 10.40
C TYR A 266 -7.08 10.93 10.94
N ARG A 267 -7.46 11.63 12.02
CA ARG A 267 -8.77 11.47 12.69
C ARG A 267 -9.93 11.98 11.83
N LYS A 268 -9.67 12.95 10.93
CA LYS A 268 -10.68 13.53 10.05
C LYS A 268 -11.06 12.65 8.86
N MET A 269 -10.38 11.51 8.67
CA MET A 269 -10.72 10.57 7.59
C MET A 269 -12.13 10.03 7.72
N GLU A 270 -12.61 9.76 8.94
CA GLU A 270 -13.95 9.23 9.17
C GLU A 270 -15.04 10.29 9.01
N GLU A 271 -14.71 11.55 9.30
CA GLU A 271 -15.62 12.69 9.18
C GLU A 271 -15.82 13.12 7.72
N MET A 272 -14.76 13.06 6.91
CA MET A 272 -14.77 13.51 5.51
C MET A 272 -14.15 12.47 4.58
N PRO A 273 -14.72 11.26 4.51
CA PRO A 273 -14.17 10.14 3.75
C PRO A 273 -13.90 10.50 2.29
N VAL A 274 -14.82 11.25 1.68
CA VAL A 274 -14.76 11.69 0.30
C VAL A 274 -15.20 13.15 0.21
N ILE A 275 -14.50 13.94 -0.61
CA ILE A 275 -14.88 15.33 -0.91
C ILE A 275 -14.75 15.59 -2.41
N ARG A 276 -15.52 16.55 -2.92
CA ARG A 276 -15.43 17.00 -4.32
C ARG A 276 -14.37 18.06 -4.53
N LYS A 277 -14.51 19.19 -3.85
CA LYS A 277 -13.61 20.33 -4.02
C LYS A 277 -12.20 19.95 -3.52
N PRO A 278 -11.13 20.14 -4.32
CA PRO A 278 -9.77 19.83 -3.91
C PRO A 278 -9.40 20.52 -2.61
N ARG A 279 -8.89 19.75 -1.65
CA ARG A 279 -8.35 20.23 -0.39
C ARG A 279 -6.92 19.76 -0.25
N LEU A 280 -6.01 20.70 -0.01
CA LEU A 280 -4.60 20.40 0.22
C LEU A 280 -4.44 19.56 1.50
N ILE A 281 -3.73 18.43 1.37
CA ILE A 281 -3.42 17.47 2.44
C ILE A 281 -1.94 17.56 2.82
N ALA A 282 -1.06 17.81 1.85
CA ALA A 282 0.34 18.10 2.12
C ALA A 282 0.98 18.89 0.99
N GLU A 283 2.06 19.59 1.33
CA GLU A 283 2.92 20.31 0.40
C GLU A 283 4.39 20.18 0.82
N THR A 284 5.32 20.34 -0.12
CA THR A 284 6.75 20.35 0.16
C THR A 284 7.34 21.75 0.08
N GLU A 285 8.47 21.92 0.76
CA GLU A 285 9.36 23.08 0.62
C GLU A 285 10.68 22.57 0.01
N GLY A 286 11.29 23.34 -0.90
CA GLY A 286 12.55 22.97 -1.57
C GLY A 286 12.55 23.31 -3.06
N GLU A 287 13.45 22.70 -3.83
CA GLU A 287 13.53 22.88 -5.30
C GLU A 287 12.41 22.16 -6.04
N GLN A 288 11.87 21.08 -5.45
CA GLN A 288 10.79 20.29 -6.01
C GLN A 288 9.48 20.55 -5.26
N GLU A 289 8.43 20.86 -6.01
CA GLU A 289 7.10 21.12 -5.46
C GLU A 289 6.23 19.85 -5.61
N ILE A 290 5.90 19.22 -4.50
CA ILE A 290 5.00 18.07 -4.45
C ILE A 290 3.79 18.47 -3.60
N ARG A 291 2.60 18.45 -4.21
CA ARG A 291 1.34 18.78 -3.53
C ARG A 291 0.40 17.57 -3.56
N VAL A 292 -0.19 17.26 -2.41
CA VAL A 292 -1.16 16.17 -2.26
C VAL A 292 -2.52 16.74 -1.91
N TYR A 293 -3.53 16.35 -2.66
CA TYR A 293 -4.91 16.80 -2.50
C TYR A 293 -5.85 15.63 -2.21
N GLN A 294 -6.87 15.91 -1.41
CA GLN A 294 -8.10 15.11 -1.41
C GLN A 294 -9.11 15.82 -2.29
N GLY A 295 -9.70 15.15 -3.28
CA GLY A 295 -10.68 15.78 -4.15
C GLY A 295 -11.10 14.94 -5.35
N ASP A 296 -12.16 15.41 -6.00
CA ASP A 296 -12.61 14.89 -7.28
C ASP A 296 -11.66 15.35 -8.39
N PHE A 297 -11.19 14.40 -9.22
CA PHE A 297 -10.28 14.72 -10.32
C PHE A 297 -10.89 15.72 -11.30
N ARG A 298 -12.23 15.74 -11.44
CA ARG A 298 -12.97 16.67 -12.29
C ARG A 298 -12.77 18.13 -11.89
N GLU A 299 -12.51 18.37 -10.61
CA GLU A 299 -12.33 19.72 -10.04
C GLU A 299 -10.85 20.12 -9.93
N LEU A 300 -9.89 19.24 -10.29
CA LEU A 300 -8.46 19.53 -10.17
C LEU A 300 -8.00 20.70 -11.04
N HIS A 301 -8.64 20.93 -12.19
CA HIS A 301 -8.32 22.05 -13.06
C HIS A 301 -8.40 23.41 -12.34
N THR A 302 -9.15 23.51 -11.24
CA THR A 302 -9.29 24.74 -10.44
C THR A 302 -8.04 25.13 -9.64
N ILE A 303 -7.09 24.20 -9.47
CA ILE A 303 -5.84 24.41 -8.73
C ILE A 303 -4.58 24.22 -9.58
N LEU A 304 -4.73 23.73 -10.81
CA LEU A 304 -3.62 23.50 -11.73
C LEU A 304 -3.23 24.80 -12.45
N PRO A 305 -1.96 24.97 -12.81
CA PRO A 305 -1.53 26.12 -13.59
C PRO A 305 -2.10 26.07 -15.02
N PRO A 306 -2.22 27.23 -15.70
CA PRO A 306 -2.66 27.30 -17.10
C PRO A 306 -1.53 26.93 -18.09
N VAL A 307 -0.68 25.97 -17.76
CA VAL A 307 0.42 25.47 -18.61
C VAL A 307 0.18 24.00 -18.96
N PRO A 308 0.85 23.44 -19.98
CA PRO A 308 0.73 22.02 -20.28
C PRO A 308 1.15 21.14 -19.09
N VAL A 309 0.30 20.17 -18.74
CA VAL A 309 0.59 19.15 -17.73
C VAL A 309 0.56 17.76 -18.35
N LEU A 310 1.33 16.82 -17.80
CA LEU A 310 1.20 15.39 -18.12
C LEU A 310 0.44 14.70 -16.99
N ALA A 311 -0.68 14.05 -17.30
CA ALA A 311 -1.54 13.42 -16.30
C ALA A 311 -1.64 11.90 -16.47
N ALA A 312 -1.51 11.18 -15.36
CA ALA A 312 -1.87 9.77 -15.25
C ALA A 312 -3.26 9.66 -14.60
N LEU A 313 -4.22 9.03 -15.30
CA LEU A 313 -5.56 8.75 -14.77
C LEU A 313 -5.68 7.25 -14.44
N ASP A 314 -5.23 6.83 -13.25
CA ASP A 314 -5.29 5.43 -12.79
C ASP A 314 -6.68 5.04 -12.25
N ILE A 315 -7.71 5.15 -13.08
CA ILE A 315 -9.08 4.77 -12.70
C ILE A 315 -9.17 3.28 -12.32
N PHE A 316 -10.11 2.91 -11.44
CA PHE A 316 -10.27 1.50 -11.05
C PHE A 316 -10.91 0.64 -12.16
N GLU A 317 -11.86 1.19 -12.91
CA GLU A 317 -12.69 0.49 -13.90
C GLU A 317 -12.08 0.40 -15.31
N LYS A 318 -10.75 0.38 -15.46
CA LYS A 318 -10.06 0.41 -16.79
C LYS A 318 -10.46 -0.69 -17.76
N ARG A 319 -11.06 -1.77 -17.27
CA ARG A 319 -11.58 -2.87 -18.09
C ARG A 319 -12.83 -2.47 -18.89
N ILE A 320 -13.41 -1.30 -18.59
CA ILE A 320 -14.51 -0.67 -19.31
C ILE A 320 -13.91 0.45 -20.16
N PRO A 321 -13.68 0.23 -21.47
CA PRO A 321 -13.06 1.22 -22.36
C PRO A 321 -13.78 2.57 -22.34
N GLU A 322 -15.12 2.55 -22.27
CA GLU A 322 -15.96 3.75 -22.24
C GLU A 322 -15.70 4.62 -21.00
N ALA A 323 -15.44 4.00 -19.84
CA ALA A 323 -15.11 4.73 -18.61
C ALA A 323 -13.76 5.44 -18.72
N SER A 324 -12.79 4.78 -19.38
CA SER A 324 -11.45 5.33 -19.62
C SER A 324 -11.50 6.53 -20.57
N GLU A 325 -12.20 6.40 -21.70
CA GLU A 325 -12.33 7.50 -22.66
C GLU A 325 -13.08 8.68 -22.04
N LYS A 326 -14.18 8.42 -21.32
CA LYS A 326 -14.93 9.48 -20.64
C LYS A 326 -14.07 10.26 -19.63
N ALA A 327 -13.21 9.58 -18.87
CA ALA A 327 -12.29 10.24 -17.94
C ALA A 327 -11.26 11.12 -18.67
N LEU A 328 -10.71 10.64 -19.79
CA LEU A 328 -9.79 11.41 -20.63
C LEU A 328 -10.46 12.61 -21.30
N GLU A 329 -11.66 12.44 -21.85
CA GLU A 329 -12.45 13.52 -22.41
C GLU A 329 -12.75 14.59 -21.37
N GLU A 330 -13.17 14.18 -20.17
CA GLU A 330 -13.47 15.09 -19.07
C GLU A 330 -12.23 15.89 -18.65
N TRP A 331 -11.07 15.23 -18.56
CA TRP A 331 -9.80 15.91 -18.29
C TRP A 331 -9.46 16.95 -19.37
N ARG A 332 -9.52 16.56 -20.65
CA ARG A 332 -9.14 17.39 -21.80
C ARG A 332 -10.03 18.62 -21.99
N LYS A 333 -11.26 18.62 -21.46
CA LYS A 333 -12.15 19.81 -21.49
C LYS A 333 -11.59 20.97 -20.67
N HIS A 334 -10.84 20.69 -19.61
CA HIS A 334 -10.50 21.69 -18.61
C HIS A 334 -9.00 21.88 -18.39
N VAL A 335 -8.18 20.90 -18.78
CA VAL A 335 -6.74 20.91 -18.50
C VAL A 335 -5.94 20.88 -19.80
N ASN A 336 -4.97 21.80 -19.92
CA ASN A 336 -4.04 21.87 -21.03
C ASN A 336 -2.94 20.80 -20.87
N GLY A 337 -2.59 20.10 -21.95
CA GLY A 337 -1.52 19.08 -21.96
C GLY A 337 -2.01 17.68 -22.32
N GLU A 338 -1.26 16.68 -21.88
CA GLU A 338 -1.49 15.27 -22.22
C GLU A 338 -2.01 14.48 -21.02
N ALA A 339 -2.84 13.47 -21.27
CA ALA A 339 -3.31 12.54 -20.27
C ALA A 339 -3.33 11.11 -20.82
N PHE A 340 -2.99 10.14 -19.97
CA PHE A 340 -2.96 8.72 -20.33
C PHE A 340 -3.52 7.84 -19.20
N ILE A 341 -3.94 6.63 -19.58
CA ILE A 341 -4.36 5.57 -18.66
C ILE A 341 -3.19 4.60 -18.48
N PRO A 342 -2.59 4.50 -17.28
CA PRO A 342 -1.43 3.63 -17.03
C PRO A 342 -1.75 2.14 -16.94
#